data_AF-A0A524PNH4-F1
#
_entry.id   AF-A0A524PNH4-F1
#
_cell.length_a   1.000
_cell.length_b   1.000
_cell.length_c   1.000
_cell.angle_alpha   90.00
_cell.angle_beta   90.00
_cell.angle_gamma   90.00
#
_symmetry.space_group_name_H-M   'P 1'
#
loop_
_entity.id
_entity.type
_entity.pdbx_description
1 polymer ?
#
loop_
_entity_poly.entity_id
_entity_poly.type
_entity_poly.pdbx_seq_one_letter_code
_entity_poly.pdbx_strand_id
1 'polypeptide(L)'
;MKFFRMIFLLPALPVIIFTAGCAGNSNDNSRVEIPLTKTESSVSEPVTVGTETGMLLKDLAENGDYVNSREFPSLIKASAVNELIGTNILVVDIRSTVEYSAGHIKGAVKKDFGELPAFFESAIRPFEYDRIIIVSSDGQAASYTTSLLRLMGYGNVYSMRWGMSAWNSTYATSGWFAGCSAEYQERIETTVNEAWAGRKLPELTTGMATGEEIGIARFTSLFSEGLDNVMITSEDLFSDPSKYYIINYDRRDKYESGHIPGAVRYKPGATLGFIDEMGS
;
A
#
# COMPACT_ATOMS: atom_id res chain seq x y z
N MET A 1 57.59 10.98 -25.64
CA MET A 1 58.67 10.83 -24.64
C MET A 1 58.17 9.91 -23.52
N LYS A 2 58.75 8.71 -23.43
CA LYS A 2 58.96 7.79 -22.27
C LYS A 2 57.89 7.85 -21.13
N PHE A 3 56.98 6.88 -20.97
CA PHE A 3 57.12 5.54 -20.35
C PHE A 3 58.09 5.46 -19.16
N PHE A 4 57.57 5.18 -17.94
CA PHE A 4 58.12 4.16 -17.05
C PHE A 4 57.11 3.74 -15.95
N ARG A 5 56.81 2.44 -15.91
CA ARG A 5 56.18 1.69 -14.79
C ARG A 5 57.30 1.22 -13.86
N MET A 6 57.09 1.13 -12.55
CA MET A 6 57.74 0.07 -11.76
C MET A 6 56.94 -0.29 -10.49
N ILE A 7 56.50 -1.54 -10.47
CA ILE A 7 56.00 -2.29 -9.31
C ILE A 7 57.21 -2.99 -8.67
N PHE A 8 57.32 -3.03 -7.34
CA PHE A 8 58.07 -4.08 -6.63
C PHE A 8 57.44 -4.42 -5.28
N LEU A 9 57.40 -5.72 -5.01
CA LEU A 9 56.82 -6.46 -3.87
C LEU A 9 57.71 -6.42 -2.60
N LEU A 10 57.04 -6.45 -1.42
CA LEU A 10 57.29 -7.14 -0.13
C LEU A 10 58.71 -7.17 0.53
N PRO A 11 58.85 -7.25 1.88
CA PRO A 11 58.20 -8.26 2.73
C PRO A 11 57.71 -7.84 4.14
N ALA A 12 56.87 -8.68 4.72
CA ALA A 12 56.43 -8.67 6.11
C ALA A 12 57.36 -9.51 7.01
N LEU A 13 57.61 -9.08 8.25
CA LEU A 13 57.90 -9.95 9.41
C LEU A 13 57.70 -9.18 10.75
N PRO A 14 57.36 -9.86 11.87
CA PRO A 14 56.56 -9.33 12.98
C PRO A 14 57.40 -9.01 14.24
N VAL A 15 56.91 -8.12 15.13
CA VAL A 15 57.49 -7.96 16.48
C VAL A 15 56.42 -7.61 17.54
N ILE A 16 56.06 -8.64 18.31
CA ILE A 16 56.02 -8.78 19.78
C ILE A 16 55.23 -7.76 20.63
N ILE A 17 54.27 -8.35 21.36
CA ILE A 17 53.45 -7.82 22.46
C ILE A 17 54.32 -7.63 23.72
N PHE A 18 54.20 -6.48 24.37
CA PHE A 18 54.56 -6.31 25.78
C PHE A 18 53.33 -5.84 26.57
N THR A 19 52.91 -6.69 27.51
CA THR A 19 51.96 -6.36 28.57
C THR A 19 52.73 -5.75 29.75
N ALA A 20 52.28 -4.59 30.23
CA ALA A 20 52.57 -4.13 31.58
C ALA A 20 51.33 -3.42 32.13
N GLY A 21 50.62 -4.10 33.03
CA GLY A 21 49.64 -3.48 33.90
C GLY A 21 50.31 -2.99 35.18
N CYS A 22 49.83 -1.87 35.71
CA CYS A 22 49.92 -1.48 37.12
C CYS A 22 48.63 -0.71 37.47
N ALA A 23 48.14 -0.97 38.67
CA ALA A 23 46.80 -0.66 39.16
C ALA A 23 46.76 0.53 40.15
N GLY A 24 45.60 1.21 40.19
CA GLY A 24 45.02 1.99 41.31
C GLY A 24 45.65 3.36 41.63
N ASN A 25 44.92 4.42 42.04
CA ASN A 25 43.51 4.61 42.39
C ASN A 25 43.18 6.12 42.52
N SER A 26 41.92 6.49 42.20
CA SER A 26 41.07 7.59 42.75
C SER A 26 41.33 9.10 42.54
N ASN A 27 40.45 9.71 41.72
CA ASN A 27 39.49 10.82 42.01
C ASN A 27 39.36 11.78 40.80
N ASP A 28 38.28 11.69 40.00
CA ASP A 28 37.03 12.50 40.05
C ASP A 28 37.20 13.85 39.30
N ASN A 29 36.38 14.36 38.38
CA ASN A 29 35.06 14.03 37.84
C ASN A 29 34.85 14.82 36.52
N SER A 30 33.72 14.60 35.84
CA SER A 30 33.15 15.29 34.66
C SER A 30 33.38 14.66 33.28
N ARG A 31 32.83 13.45 33.11
CA ARG A 31 32.18 13.09 31.84
C ARG A 31 30.69 13.30 32.03
N VAL A 32 30.10 14.12 31.17
CA VAL A 32 28.65 14.27 31.06
C VAL A 32 28.10 12.96 30.49
N GLU A 33 27.57 12.10 31.35
CA GLU A 33 26.69 11.02 30.95
C GLU A 33 25.35 11.62 30.52
N ILE A 34 25.04 11.52 29.23
CA ILE A 34 23.69 11.75 28.73
C ILE A 34 22.86 10.54 29.20
N PRO A 35 21.76 10.74 29.94
CA PRO A 35 20.95 9.63 30.42
C PRO A 35 20.42 8.82 29.24
N LEU A 36 20.76 7.53 29.21
CA LEU A 36 20.01 6.52 28.47
C LEU A 36 18.62 6.43 29.10
N THR A 37 17.69 7.25 28.61
CA THR A 37 16.26 7.02 28.84
C THR A 37 15.93 5.70 28.17
N LYS A 38 15.84 4.64 28.98
CA LYS A 38 15.11 3.42 28.61
C LYS A 38 13.71 3.88 28.23
N THR A 39 13.41 3.90 26.94
CA THR A 39 12.03 3.94 26.46
C THR A 39 11.37 2.69 27.03
N GLU A 40 10.56 2.89 28.06
CA GLU A 40 9.75 1.84 28.65
C GLU A 40 8.98 1.16 27.50
N SER A 41 9.11 -0.16 27.40
CA SER A 41 8.19 -0.97 26.61
C SER A 41 6.78 -0.67 27.10
N SER A 42 6.07 0.19 26.38
CA SER A 42 4.66 0.40 26.59
C SER A 42 3.98 -0.94 26.34
N VAL A 43 3.53 -1.59 27.41
CA VAL A 43 2.60 -2.70 27.34
C VAL A 43 1.40 -2.16 26.57
N SER A 44 1.26 -2.55 25.30
CA SER A 44 0.13 -2.13 24.48
C SER A 44 -1.12 -2.63 25.18
N GLU A 45 -2.03 -1.73 25.55
CA GLU A 45 -3.36 -2.11 26.00
C GLU A 45 -3.94 -3.13 25.00
N PRO A 46 -4.62 -4.20 25.46
CA PRO A 46 -5.21 -5.17 24.55
C PRO A 46 -6.09 -4.43 23.55
N VAL A 47 -5.90 -4.71 22.26
CA VAL A 47 -6.67 -4.09 21.19
C VAL A 47 -8.13 -4.48 21.36
N THR A 48 -8.96 -3.55 21.84
CA THR A 48 -10.40 -3.77 21.95
C THR A 48 -11.04 -3.59 20.58
N VAL A 49 -11.64 -4.64 20.06
CA VAL A 49 -12.47 -4.60 18.85
C VAL A 49 -13.89 -4.20 19.26
N GLY A 50 -14.40 -3.09 18.73
CA GLY A 50 -15.79 -2.66 18.97
C GLY A 50 -16.81 -3.70 18.47
N THR A 51 -18.01 -3.71 19.05
CA THR A 51 -19.03 -4.73 18.76
C THR A 51 -19.39 -4.81 17.27
N GLU A 52 -19.71 -3.67 16.64
CA GLU A 52 -20.02 -3.63 15.21
C GLU A 52 -18.82 -4.04 14.35
N THR A 53 -17.62 -3.55 14.69
CA THR A 53 -16.38 -3.94 14.01
C THR A 53 -16.18 -5.46 14.08
N GLY A 54 -16.40 -6.08 15.24
CA GLY A 54 -16.30 -7.52 15.41
C GLY A 54 -17.34 -8.30 14.59
N MET A 55 -18.57 -7.79 14.51
CA MET A 55 -19.63 -8.37 13.69
C MET A 55 -19.28 -8.31 12.19
N LEU A 56 -18.81 -7.17 11.71
CA LEU A 56 -18.38 -7.01 10.32
C LEU A 56 -17.18 -7.90 9.99
N LEU A 57 -16.16 -7.95 10.87
CA LEU A 57 -14.99 -8.81 10.65
C LEU A 57 -15.38 -10.28 10.59
N LYS A 58 -16.29 -10.72 11.45
CA LYS A 58 -16.83 -12.09 11.41
C LYS A 58 -17.52 -12.36 10.06
N ASP A 59 -18.39 -11.46 9.63
CA ASP A 59 -19.12 -11.59 8.36
C ASP A 59 -18.16 -11.66 7.15
N LEU A 60 -17.18 -10.77 7.07
CA LEU A 60 -16.16 -10.78 6.00
C LEU A 60 -15.34 -12.07 5.99
N ALA A 61 -15.01 -12.62 7.16
CA ALA A 61 -14.28 -13.88 7.28
C ALA A 61 -15.13 -15.08 6.83
N GLU A 62 -16.43 -15.10 7.18
CA GLU A 62 -17.38 -16.14 6.76
C GLU A 62 -17.70 -16.03 5.25
N ASN A 63 -17.69 -14.82 4.69
CA ASN A 63 -17.97 -14.52 3.28
C ASN A 63 -16.72 -14.57 2.37
N GLY A 64 -15.83 -15.53 2.63
CA GLY A 64 -14.73 -15.90 1.74
C GLY A 64 -13.37 -15.28 2.07
N ASP A 65 -13.28 -14.49 3.15
CA ASP A 65 -12.02 -13.95 3.70
C ASP A 65 -11.08 -13.39 2.63
N TYR A 66 -11.62 -12.48 1.81
CA TYR A 66 -10.98 -12.03 0.58
C TYR A 66 -9.53 -11.57 0.80
N VAL A 67 -9.27 -10.79 1.86
CA VAL A 67 -7.95 -10.19 2.14
C VAL A 67 -6.89 -11.25 2.42
N ASN A 68 -7.26 -12.40 3.01
CA ASN A 68 -6.35 -13.50 3.28
C ASN A 68 -6.37 -14.59 2.19
N SER A 69 -7.21 -14.43 1.16
CA SER A 69 -7.34 -15.38 0.06
C SER A 69 -6.19 -15.27 -0.97
N ARG A 70 -5.99 -16.32 -1.77
CA ARG A 70 -5.03 -16.32 -2.89
C ARG A 70 -5.44 -15.41 -4.05
N GLU A 71 -6.68 -14.93 -4.05
CA GLU A 71 -7.22 -14.02 -5.06
C GLU A 71 -6.88 -12.56 -4.77
N PHE A 72 -6.31 -12.25 -3.59
CA PHE A 72 -5.85 -10.92 -3.23
C PHE A 72 -4.37 -10.71 -3.58
N PRO A 73 -3.99 -9.59 -4.23
CA PRO A 73 -4.87 -8.58 -4.82
C PRO A 73 -5.44 -9.03 -6.18
N SER A 74 -6.69 -8.68 -6.47
CA SER A 74 -7.37 -9.08 -7.72
C SER A 74 -6.98 -8.18 -8.89
N LEU A 75 -5.75 -8.36 -9.38
CA LEU A 75 -5.18 -7.60 -10.50
C LEU A 75 -5.10 -8.44 -11.77
N ILE A 76 -5.42 -7.83 -12.92
CA ILE A 76 -5.25 -8.44 -14.24
C ILE A 76 -4.37 -7.56 -15.15
N LYS A 77 -3.51 -8.16 -15.97
CA LYS A 77 -2.67 -7.42 -16.92
C LYS A 77 -3.49 -6.96 -18.12
N ALA A 78 -3.19 -5.77 -18.65
CA ALA A 78 -3.84 -5.26 -19.86
C ALA A 78 -3.73 -6.21 -21.08
N SER A 79 -2.60 -6.92 -21.23
CA SER A 79 -2.44 -7.93 -22.30
C SER A 79 -3.44 -9.08 -22.17
N ALA A 80 -3.68 -9.57 -20.96
CA ALA A 80 -4.66 -10.62 -20.69
C ALA A 80 -6.09 -10.11 -20.91
N VAL A 81 -6.38 -8.87 -20.52
CA VAL A 81 -7.68 -8.23 -20.83
C VAL A 81 -7.88 -8.16 -22.35
N ASN A 82 -6.86 -7.76 -23.12
CA ASN A 82 -6.92 -7.69 -24.58
C ASN A 82 -7.20 -9.06 -25.23
N GLU A 83 -6.59 -10.14 -24.72
CA GLU A 83 -6.86 -11.51 -25.17
C GLU A 83 -8.30 -11.98 -24.87
N LEU A 84 -8.91 -11.44 -23.82
CA LEU A 84 -10.28 -11.76 -23.41
C LEU A 84 -11.35 -10.93 -24.14
N ILE A 85 -10.98 -9.91 -24.92
CA ILE A 85 -11.95 -9.08 -25.65
C ILE A 85 -12.78 -9.96 -26.59
N GLY A 86 -14.10 -9.84 -26.49
CA GLY A 86 -15.05 -10.64 -27.29
C GLY A 86 -15.38 -12.01 -26.68
N THR A 87 -14.79 -12.35 -25.53
CA THR A 87 -15.24 -13.47 -24.68
C THR A 87 -16.26 -12.99 -23.64
N ASN A 88 -16.67 -13.86 -22.72
CA ASN A 88 -17.67 -13.58 -21.69
C ASN A 88 -17.10 -12.74 -20.52
N ILE A 89 -16.60 -11.54 -20.83
CA ILE A 89 -16.13 -10.57 -19.84
C ILE A 89 -16.91 -9.26 -19.95
N LEU A 90 -16.97 -8.53 -18.84
CA LEU A 90 -17.45 -7.16 -18.80
C LEU A 90 -16.28 -6.23 -18.46
N VAL A 91 -16.05 -5.20 -19.28
CA VAL A 91 -15.10 -4.14 -18.94
C VAL A 91 -15.90 -2.91 -18.50
N VAL A 92 -15.65 -2.41 -17.29
CA VAL A 92 -16.29 -1.23 -16.72
C VAL A 92 -15.25 -0.12 -16.61
N ASP A 93 -15.40 0.92 -17.43
CA ASP A 93 -14.54 2.10 -17.42
C ASP A 93 -15.13 3.17 -16.49
N ILE A 94 -14.40 3.48 -15.43
CA ILE A 94 -14.79 4.42 -14.38
C ILE A 94 -14.15 5.80 -14.53
N ARG A 95 -13.48 6.06 -15.66
CA ARG A 95 -12.94 7.38 -16.00
C ARG A 95 -14.06 8.35 -16.36
N SER A 96 -13.74 9.63 -16.50
CA SER A 96 -14.70 10.65 -16.92
C SER A 96 -15.32 10.34 -18.29
N THR A 97 -16.52 10.87 -18.55
CA THR A 97 -17.18 10.73 -19.86
C THR A 97 -16.33 11.28 -21.00
N VAL A 98 -15.54 12.32 -20.75
CA VAL A 98 -14.63 12.92 -21.73
C VAL A 98 -13.50 11.94 -22.07
N GLU A 99 -12.83 11.36 -21.07
CA GLU A 99 -11.76 10.38 -21.28
C GLU A 99 -12.27 9.11 -21.97
N TYR A 100 -13.44 8.62 -21.56
CA TYR A 100 -14.09 7.47 -22.20
C TYR A 100 -14.40 7.76 -23.67
N SER A 101 -14.98 8.92 -23.97
CA SER A 101 -15.36 9.30 -25.34
C SER A 101 -14.16 9.56 -26.25
N ALA A 102 -13.04 10.05 -25.69
CA ALA A 102 -11.77 10.20 -26.40
C ALA A 102 -11.18 8.85 -26.82
N GLY A 103 -11.48 7.78 -26.07
CA GLY A 103 -11.19 6.40 -26.44
C GLY A 103 -11.24 5.46 -25.25
N HIS A 104 -11.68 4.24 -25.49
CA HIS A 104 -11.89 3.21 -24.46
C HIS A 104 -11.65 1.82 -25.04
N ILE A 105 -11.56 0.81 -24.16
CA ILE A 105 -11.45 -0.60 -24.56
C ILE A 105 -12.74 -1.00 -25.27
N LYS A 106 -12.61 -1.72 -26.39
CA LYS A 106 -13.75 -2.16 -27.19
C LYS A 106 -14.73 -2.99 -26.34
N GLY A 107 -16.00 -2.59 -26.34
CA GLY A 107 -17.06 -3.27 -25.58
C GLY A 107 -17.12 -2.89 -24.10
N ALA A 108 -16.26 -1.97 -23.63
CA ALA A 108 -16.39 -1.43 -22.29
C ALA A 108 -17.72 -0.67 -22.12
N VAL A 109 -18.21 -0.63 -20.88
CA VAL A 109 -19.31 0.22 -20.46
C VAL A 109 -18.78 1.30 -19.54
N LYS A 110 -19.23 2.54 -19.73
CA LYS A 110 -18.91 3.64 -18.82
C LYS A 110 -19.85 3.54 -17.61
N LYS A 111 -19.28 3.54 -16.39
CA LYS A 111 -20.00 3.87 -15.15
C LYS A 111 -19.18 4.82 -14.27
N ASP A 112 -19.79 5.88 -13.74
CA ASP A 112 -19.14 6.66 -12.69
C ASP A 112 -19.05 5.85 -11.39
N PHE A 113 -18.05 6.15 -10.55
CA PHE A 113 -17.78 5.40 -9.31
C PHE A 113 -19.04 5.24 -8.42
N GLY A 114 -19.79 6.33 -8.21
CA GLY A 114 -21.01 6.31 -7.40
C GLY A 114 -22.20 5.58 -8.03
N GLU A 115 -22.16 5.26 -9.33
CA GLU A 115 -23.22 4.49 -10.01
C GLU A 115 -23.04 2.97 -9.84
N LEU A 116 -21.86 2.53 -9.40
CA LEU A 116 -21.49 1.12 -9.38
C LEU A 116 -22.37 0.25 -8.48
N PRO A 117 -22.80 0.68 -7.28
CA PRO A 117 -23.70 -0.13 -6.45
C PRO A 117 -24.99 -0.49 -7.20
N ALA A 118 -25.71 0.51 -7.70
CA ALA A 118 -26.95 0.30 -8.44
C ALA A 118 -26.73 -0.50 -9.73
N PHE A 119 -25.59 -0.29 -10.40
CA PHE A 119 -25.23 -1.05 -11.60
C PHE A 119 -25.06 -2.54 -11.30
N PHE A 120 -24.30 -2.90 -10.26
CA PHE A 120 -24.05 -4.28 -9.87
C PHE A 120 -25.28 -4.98 -9.28
N GLU A 121 -26.12 -4.25 -8.54
CA GLU A 121 -27.32 -4.80 -7.90
C GLU A 121 -28.48 -5.01 -8.87
N SER A 122 -28.70 -4.09 -9.80
CA SER A 122 -29.94 -4.03 -10.57
C SER A 122 -29.78 -4.07 -12.09
N ALA A 123 -28.63 -3.65 -12.63
CA ALA A 123 -28.47 -3.49 -14.08
C ALA A 123 -27.80 -4.67 -14.77
N ILE A 124 -27.02 -5.47 -14.03
CA ILE A 124 -26.33 -6.65 -14.54
C ILE A 124 -26.58 -7.87 -13.65
N ARG A 125 -26.19 -9.04 -14.14
CA ARG A 125 -26.08 -10.27 -13.36
C ARG A 125 -24.59 -10.58 -13.23
N PRO A 126 -23.89 -10.09 -12.18
CA PRO A 126 -22.43 -10.08 -12.15
C PRO A 126 -21.79 -11.46 -12.39
N PHE A 127 -22.37 -12.51 -11.81
CA PHE A 127 -21.86 -13.88 -11.89
C PHE A 127 -22.17 -14.60 -13.22
N GLU A 128 -22.87 -13.96 -14.15
CA GLU A 128 -22.98 -14.49 -15.53
C GLU A 128 -21.76 -14.15 -16.38
N TYR A 129 -20.91 -13.22 -15.94
CA TYR A 129 -19.62 -12.93 -16.57
C TYR A 129 -18.51 -13.79 -15.96
N ASP A 130 -17.59 -14.27 -16.79
CA ASP A 130 -16.41 -14.99 -16.30
C ASP A 130 -15.52 -14.05 -15.47
N ARG A 131 -15.43 -12.77 -15.90
CA ARG A 131 -14.72 -11.70 -15.20
C ARG A 131 -15.37 -10.34 -15.46
N ILE A 132 -15.37 -9.49 -14.44
CA ILE A 132 -15.67 -8.06 -14.54
C ILE A 132 -14.37 -7.29 -14.29
N ILE A 133 -13.97 -6.47 -15.26
CA ILE A 133 -12.70 -5.74 -15.24
C ILE A 133 -12.97 -4.25 -15.01
N ILE A 134 -12.55 -3.71 -13.87
CA ILE A 134 -12.64 -2.28 -13.58
C ILE A 134 -11.40 -1.57 -14.14
N VAL A 135 -11.64 -0.45 -14.83
CA VAL A 135 -10.61 0.33 -15.52
C VAL A 135 -10.71 1.80 -15.13
N SER A 136 -9.58 2.38 -14.72
CA SER A 136 -9.40 3.82 -14.49
C SER A 136 -8.20 4.31 -15.30
N SER A 137 -7.80 5.59 -15.18
CA SER A 137 -6.73 6.18 -16.00
C SER A 137 -5.36 5.55 -15.72
N ASP A 138 -5.04 5.31 -14.45
CA ASP A 138 -3.74 4.82 -13.98
C ASP A 138 -3.84 3.57 -13.07
N GLY A 139 -5.07 3.07 -12.85
CA GLY A 139 -5.34 1.86 -12.07
C GLY A 139 -5.60 2.09 -10.58
N GLN A 140 -5.40 3.30 -10.05
CA GLN A 140 -5.54 3.57 -8.61
C GLN A 140 -7.00 3.48 -8.17
N ALA A 141 -7.87 4.31 -8.75
CA ALA A 141 -9.31 4.30 -8.47
C ALA A 141 -9.95 2.93 -8.79
N ALA A 142 -9.50 2.26 -9.85
CA ALA A 142 -9.98 0.92 -10.20
C ALA A 142 -9.63 -0.13 -9.14
N SER A 143 -8.46 -0.02 -8.51
CA SER A 143 -8.01 -0.95 -7.46
C SER A 143 -8.78 -0.76 -6.16
N TYR A 144 -9.04 0.49 -5.77
CA TYR A 144 -9.94 0.80 -4.65
C TYR A 144 -11.37 0.31 -4.90
N THR A 145 -11.91 0.60 -6.08
CA THR A 145 -13.24 0.13 -6.48
C THR A 145 -13.34 -1.40 -6.46
N THR A 146 -12.31 -2.08 -6.98
CA THR A 146 -12.24 -3.54 -6.98
C THR A 146 -12.21 -4.09 -5.56
N SER A 147 -11.46 -3.50 -4.63
CA SER A 147 -11.43 -4.00 -3.25
C SER A 147 -12.80 -3.89 -2.58
N LEU A 148 -13.53 -2.78 -2.77
CA LEU A 148 -14.89 -2.63 -2.25
C LEU A 148 -15.84 -3.70 -2.83
N LEU A 149 -15.89 -3.84 -4.15
CA LEU A 149 -16.77 -4.83 -4.80
C LEU A 149 -16.43 -6.27 -4.40
N ARG A 150 -15.14 -6.58 -4.21
CA ARG A 150 -14.68 -7.88 -3.73
C ARG A 150 -15.12 -8.13 -2.28
N LEU A 151 -15.02 -7.14 -1.40
CA LEU A 151 -15.48 -7.22 -0.02
C LEU A 151 -17.00 -7.31 0.09
N MET A 152 -17.74 -6.79 -0.90
CA MET A 152 -19.19 -7.00 -1.06
C MET A 152 -19.57 -8.37 -1.62
N GLY A 153 -18.59 -9.25 -1.89
CA GLY A 153 -18.84 -10.63 -2.35
C GLY A 153 -18.79 -10.84 -3.86
N TYR A 154 -18.48 -9.82 -4.68
CA TYR A 154 -18.36 -9.99 -6.14
C TYR A 154 -17.03 -10.66 -6.52
N GLY A 155 -16.96 -11.98 -6.31
CA GLY A 155 -15.77 -12.82 -6.46
C GLY A 155 -15.17 -12.96 -7.88
N ASN A 156 -15.72 -12.27 -8.89
CA ASN A 156 -15.21 -12.27 -10.26
C ASN A 156 -14.76 -10.87 -10.74
N VAL A 157 -14.60 -9.90 -9.83
CA VAL A 157 -14.15 -8.54 -10.15
C VAL A 157 -12.62 -8.42 -10.07
N TYR A 158 -12.01 -7.76 -11.05
CA TYR A 158 -10.57 -7.53 -11.14
C TYR A 158 -10.28 -6.07 -11.54
N SER A 159 -9.21 -5.50 -11.01
CA SER A 159 -8.68 -4.21 -11.46
C SER A 159 -7.66 -4.44 -12.57
N MET A 160 -7.79 -3.71 -13.69
CA MET A 160 -6.75 -3.73 -14.71
C MET A 160 -5.51 -2.99 -14.20
N ARG A 161 -4.39 -3.71 -14.08
CA ARG A 161 -3.13 -3.18 -13.59
C ARG A 161 -2.68 -2.00 -14.45
N TRP A 162 -2.43 -0.87 -13.79
CA TRP A 162 -2.11 0.44 -14.39
C TRP A 162 -3.24 1.08 -15.20
N GLY A 163 -4.47 0.56 -15.15
CA GLY A 163 -5.60 1.11 -15.88
C GLY A 163 -5.32 1.28 -17.38
N MET A 164 -5.88 2.33 -17.98
CA MET A 164 -5.64 2.67 -19.38
C MET A 164 -4.19 3.03 -19.67
N SER A 165 -3.40 3.43 -18.66
CA SER A 165 -1.96 3.69 -18.84
C SER A 165 -1.19 2.45 -19.29
N ALA A 166 -1.64 1.24 -18.97
CA ALA A 166 -1.05 0.02 -19.52
C ALA A 166 -1.53 -0.34 -20.94
N TRP A 167 -2.54 0.36 -21.47
CA TRP A 167 -3.14 0.00 -22.75
C TRP A 167 -2.28 0.42 -23.93
N ASN A 168 -1.75 1.64 -23.91
CA ASN A 168 -0.79 2.14 -24.89
C ASN A 168 0.00 3.35 -24.36
N SER A 169 1.02 3.77 -25.11
CA SER A 169 1.91 4.88 -24.75
C SER A 169 1.21 6.24 -24.65
N THR A 170 0.16 6.48 -25.43
CA THR A 170 -0.62 7.73 -25.37
C THR A 170 -1.27 7.87 -24.00
N TYR A 171 -1.98 6.84 -23.55
CA TYR A 171 -2.60 6.83 -22.22
C TYR A 171 -1.57 6.78 -21.09
N ALA A 172 -0.45 6.08 -21.29
CA ALA A 172 0.64 6.08 -20.31
C ALA A 172 1.20 7.48 -20.07
N THR A 173 1.34 8.27 -21.15
CA THR A 173 1.86 9.64 -21.10
C THR A 173 0.92 10.57 -20.36
N SER A 174 -0.38 10.51 -20.65
CA SER A 174 -1.39 11.36 -20.01
C SER A 174 -1.84 10.88 -18.62
N GLY A 175 -1.60 9.61 -18.30
CA GLY A 175 -1.94 8.97 -17.02
C GLY A 175 -0.72 8.82 -16.12
N TRP A 176 -0.25 7.58 -15.96
CA TRP A 176 0.82 7.24 -15.00
C TRP A 176 2.06 8.14 -15.09
N PHE A 177 2.55 8.43 -16.31
CA PHE A 177 3.75 9.25 -16.47
C PHE A 177 3.54 10.75 -16.22
N ALA A 178 2.29 11.24 -16.25
CA ALA A 178 2.01 12.64 -15.91
C ALA A 178 2.31 12.95 -14.44
N GLY A 179 2.18 11.94 -13.55
CA GLY A 179 2.54 12.05 -12.14
C GLY A 179 4.02 11.71 -11.84
N CYS A 180 4.81 11.29 -12.83
CA CYS A 180 6.22 10.94 -12.62
C CYS A 180 7.09 12.19 -12.74
N SER A 181 7.56 12.72 -11.61
CA SER A 181 8.43 13.90 -11.56
C SER A 181 9.61 13.71 -10.60
N ALA A 182 10.64 14.54 -10.78
CA ALA A 182 11.78 14.63 -9.85
C ALA A 182 11.59 15.71 -8.76
N GLU A 183 10.39 16.29 -8.65
CA GLU A 183 10.09 17.46 -7.82
C GLU A 183 10.44 17.25 -6.34
N TYR A 184 10.20 16.05 -5.81
CA TYR A 184 10.41 15.71 -4.40
C TYR A 184 11.69 14.92 -4.15
N GLN A 185 12.58 14.77 -5.15
CA GLN A 185 13.76 13.92 -5.05
C GLN A 185 14.73 14.34 -3.93
N GLU A 186 14.80 15.63 -3.61
CA GLU A 186 15.66 16.19 -2.55
C GLU A 186 15.00 16.15 -1.17
N ARG A 187 13.73 15.71 -1.10
CA ARG A 187 12.89 15.73 0.11
C ARG A 187 12.65 14.33 0.67
N ILE A 188 13.40 13.35 0.21
CA ILE A 188 13.41 11.98 0.75
C ILE A 188 14.39 11.88 1.91
N GLU A 189 14.22 10.86 2.75
CA GLU A 189 15.17 10.53 3.80
C GLU A 189 15.67 9.08 3.63
N THR A 190 16.75 8.75 4.32
CA THR A 190 17.35 7.39 4.33
C THR A 190 17.37 6.78 5.73
N THR A 191 16.84 7.49 6.72
CA THR A 191 16.80 7.05 8.11
C THR A 191 15.66 6.05 8.29
N VAL A 192 15.98 4.86 8.81
CA VAL A 192 14.96 3.85 9.10
C VAL A 192 14.04 4.34 10.22
N ASN A 193 12.73 4.35 9.95
CA ASN A 193 11.70 4.71 10.92
C ASN A 193 11.09 3.47 11.58
N GLU A 194 10.85 3.57 12.88
CA GLU A 194 10.16 2.55 13.66
C GLU A 194 8.64 2.68 13.55
N ALA A 195 7.93 1.56 13.69
CA ALA A 195 6.48 1.54 13.72
C ALA A 195 5.94 2.37 14.89
N TRP A 196 4.84 3.08 14.66
CA TRP A 196 4.19 3.83 15.73
C TRP A 196 3.60 2.87 16.76
N ALA A 197 3.48 3.33 18.00
CA ALA A 197 2.71 2.64 19.01
C ALA A 197 1.29 2.38 18.47
N GLY A 198 0.79 1.17 18.73
CA GLY A 198 -0.55 0.76 18.31
C GLY A 198 -1.60 1.78 18.76
N ARG A 199 -2.44 2.22 17.82
CA ARG A 199 -3.60 3.08 18.11
C ARG A 199 -4.84 2.21 18.27
N LYS A 200 -5.90 2.79 18.85
CA LYS A 200 -7.22 2.16 18.86
C LYS A 200 -7.66 1.87 17.42
N LEU A 201 -8.27 0.71 17.22
CA LEU A 201 -8.90 0.40 15.95
C LEU A 201 -10.04 1.40 15.66
N PRO A 202 -10.38 1.63 14.39
CA PRO A 202 -11.57 2.39 14.03
C PRO A 202 -12.82 1.77 14.67
N GLU A 203 -13.63 2.60 15.31
CA GLU A 203 -14.93 2.20 15.84
C GLU A 203 -16.01 2.44 14.78
N LEU A 204 -16.84 1.42 14.54
CA LEU A 204 -18.03 1.55 13.71
C LEU A 204 -19.24 1.88 14.58
N THR A 205 -20.02 2.85 14.13
CA THR A 205 -21.23 3.34 14.81
C THR A 205 -22.40 3.46 13.83
N THR A 206 -22.63 2.40 13.05
CA THR A 206 -23.70 2.34 12.05
C THR A 206 -25.08 2.15 12.68
N GLY A 207 -25.16 1.58 13.89
CA GLY A 207 -26.40 1.26 14.60
C GLY A 207 -27.11 0.00 14.07
N MET A 208 -26.46 -0.77 13.19
CA MET A 208 -27.01 -1.99 12.58
C MET A 208 -26.81 -3.23 13.46
N ALA A 209 -27.61 -4.28 13.24
CA ALA A 209 -27.67 -5.43 14.14
C ALA A 209 -26.81 -6.62 13.67
N THR A 210 -26.47 -6.70 12.39
CA THR A 210 -25.68 -7.80 11.80
C THR A 210 -24.47 -7.30 11.03
N GLY A 211 -23.45 -8.16 10.88
CA GLY A 211 -22.26 -7.84 10.09
C GLY A 211 -22.57 -7.51 8.63
N GLU A 212 -23.52 -8.23 8.02
CA GLU A 212 -24.04 -7.97 6.68
C GLU A 212 -24.65 -6.55 6.56
N GLU A 213 -25.56 -6.18 7.48
CA GLU A 213 -26.18 -4.85 7.49
C GLU A 213 -25.15 -3.72 7.70
N ILE A 214 -24.19 -3.95 8.62
CA ILE A 214 -23.07 -3.03 8.86
C ILE A 214 -22.25 -2.87 7.58
N GLY A 215 -21.92 -3.99 6.90
CA GLY A 215 -21.18 -4.00 5.65
C GLY A 215 -21.88 -3.18 4.57
N ILE A 216 -23.16 -3.46 4.32
CA ILE A 216 -23.99 -2.72 3.35
C ILE A 216 -23.99 -1.22 3.66
N ALA A 217 -24.20 -0.83 4.91
CA ALA A 217 -24.20 0.57 5.32
C ALA A 217 -22.83 1.24 5.07
N ARG A 218 -21.73 0.56 5.40
CA ARG A 218 -20.36 1.07 5.18
C ARG A 218 -20.01 1.19 3.71
N PHE A 219 -20.26 0.16 2.89
CA PHE A 219 -19.96 0.21 1.46
C PHE A 219 -20.80 1.29 0.76
N THR A 220 -22.08 1.42 1.10
CA THR A 220 -22.94 2.49 0.58
C THR A 220 -22.39 3.88 0.90
N SER A 221 -21.94 4.08 2.16
CA SER A 221 -21.28 5.34 2.56
C SER A 221 -20.04 5.61 1.72
N LEU A 222 -19.14 4.63 1.58
CA LEU A 222 -17.89 4.78 0.83
C LEU A 222 -18.13 5.10 -0.64
N PHE A 223 -19.10 4.46 -1.30
CA PHE A 223 -19.45 4.80 -2.69
C PHE A 223 -20.05 6.21 -2.81
N SER A 224 -20.80 6.66 -1.79
CA SER A 224 -21.41 7.99 -1.76
C SER A 224 -20.40 9.10 -1.45
N GLU A 225 -19.39 8.83 -0.63
CA GLU A 225 -18.29 9.75 -0.30
C GLU A 225 -17.38 10.02 -1.51
N GLY A 226 -17.34 9.11 -2.49
CA GLY A 226 -16.53 9.25 -3.68
C GLY A 226 -15.06 8.89 -3.45
N LEU A 227 -14.18 9.43 -4.30
CA LEU A 227 -12.76 9.06 -4.33
C LEU A 227 -11.84 10.08 -3.62
N ASP A 228 -12.33 11.26 -3.30
CA ASP A 228 -11.50 12.38 -2.83
C ASP A 228 -10.75 12.03 -1.53
N ASN A 229 -11.37 11.27 -0.63
CA ASN A 229 -10.77 10.88 0.65
C ASN A 229 -9.72 9.77 0.54
N VAL A 230 -9.64 9.08 -0.61
CA VAL A 230 -8.76 7.92 -0.81
C VAL A 230 -7.71 8.15 -1.90
N MET A 231 -7.76 9.29 -2.58
CA MET A 231 -6.82 9.71 -3.61
C MET A 231 -5.92 10.81 -3.06
N ILE A 232 -4.75 10.43 -2.55
CA ILE A 232 -3.76 11.36 -1.99
C ILE A 232 -2.70 11.68 -3.05
N THR A 233 -2.45 12.96 -3.32
CA THR A 233 -1.41 13.39 -4.26
C THR A 233 -0.03 13.43 -3.60
N SER A 234 1.03 13.47 -4.42
CA SER A 234 2.38 13.74 -3.91
C SER A 234 2.49 15.10 -3.24
N GLU A 235 1.79 16.12 -3.75
CA GLU A 235 1.73 17.45 -3.12
C GLU A 235 1.10 17.40 -1.73
N ASP A 236 -0.07 16.75 -1.58
CA ASP A 236 -0.74 16.58 -0.29
C ASP A 236 0.20 15.92 0.72
N LEU A 237 0.82 14.81 0.30
CA LEU A 237 1.72 14.01 1.13
C LEU A 237 2.96 14.79 1.56
N PHE A 238 3.63 15.46 0.62
CA PHE A 238 4.86 16.19 0.92
C PHE A 238 4.59 17.55 1.57
N SER A 239 3.40 18.13 1.45
CA SER A 239 3.07 19.40 2.14
C SER A 239 3.17 19.25 3.66
N ASP A 240 2.68 18.13 4.19
CA ASP A 240 2.76 17.78 5.61
C ASP A 240 2.67 16.25 5.80
N PRO A 241 3.82 15.53 5.69
CA PRO A 241 3.85 14.08 5.86
C PRO A 241 3.35 13.60 7.23
N SER A 242 3.40 14.46 8.26
CA SER A 242 3.03 14.10 9.63
C SER A 242 1.54 13.83 9.81
N LYS A 243 0.70 14.25 8.86
CA LYS A 243 -0.73 13.94 8.82
C LYS A 243 -1.03 12.48 8.52
N TYR A 244 -0.06 11.75 7.97
CA TYR A 244 -0.25 10.40 7.45
C TYR A 244 0.52 9.37 8.25
N TYR A 245 -0.04 8.16 8.36
CA TYR A 245 0.75 6.97 8.65
C TYR A 245 1.20 6.35 7.33
N ILE A 246 2.47 6.57 6.98
CA ILE A 246 2.97 6.22 5.65
C ILE A 246 3.58 4.82 5.69
N ILE A 247 2.91 3.88 5.03
CA ILE A 247 3.36 2.50 4.91
C ILE A 247 4.17 2.34 3.63
N ASN A 248 5.44 1.92 3.75
CA ASN A 248 6.29 1.60 2.62
C ASN A 248 6.47 0.07 2.49
N TYR A 249 6.06 -0.49 1.36
CA TYR A 249 6.15 -1.92 1.05
C TYR A 249 7.37 -2.32 0.21
N ASP A 250 8.29 -1.41 -0.04
CA ASP A 250 9.49 -1.69 -0.81
C ASP A 250 10.41 -2.69 -0.11
N ARG A 251 11.25 -3.29 -0.94
CA ARG A 251 12.39 -4.06 -0.44
C ARG A 251 13.27 -3.18 0.44
N ARG A 252 13.88 -3.82 1.45
CA ARG A 252 14.73 -3.14 2.43
C ARG A 252 15.82 -2.28 1.78
N ASP A 253 16.50 -2.81 0.77
CA ASP A 253 17.56 -2.09 0.05
C ASP A 253 17.06 -0.85 -0.69
N LYS A 254 15.80 -0.84 -1.12
CA LYS A 254 15.18 0.31 -1.79
C LYS A 254 14.74 1.36 -0.80
N TYR A 255 14.10 0.94 0.29
CA TYR A 255 13.78 1.81 1.41
C TYR A 255 15.04 2.50 1.94
N GLU A 256 16.08 1.75 2.31
CA GLU A 256 17.33 2.33 2.83
C GLU A 256 18.07 3.22 1.81
N SER A 257 17.76 3.11 0.50
CA SER A 257 18.29 4.01 -0.53
C SER A 257 17.55 5.35 -0.64
N GLY A 258 16.38 5.47 -0.02
CA GLY A 258 15.55 6.68 -0.02
C GLY A 258 14.06 6.36 0.10
N HIS A 259 13.37 7.07 0.99
CA HIS A 259 11.92 6.97 1.17
C HIS A 259 11.29 8.31 1.57
N ILE A 260 9.97 8.40 1.47
CA ILE A 260 9.20 9.56 1.95
C ILE A 260 9.47 9.77 3.45
N PRO A 261 9.64 11.02 3.92
CA PRO A 261 9.84 11.30 5.33
C PRO A 261 8.75 10.72 6.24
N GLY A 262 9.16 10.07 7.32
CA GLY A 262 8.26 9.42 8.29
C GLY A 262 7.68 8.07 7.82
N ALA A 263 8.02 7.61 6.61
CA ALA A 263 7.54 6.32 6.11
C ALA A 263 8.15 5.15 6.91
N VAL A 264 7.28 4.24 7.35
CA VAL A 264 7.67 3.02 8.06
C VAL A 264 7.63 1.86 7.09
N ARG A 265 8.71 1.07 7.07
CA ARG A 265 8.79 -0.09 6.17
C ARG A 265 8.07 -1.30 6.75
N TYR A 266 7.20 -1.89 5.93
CA TYR A 266 6.49 -3.12 6.23
C TYR A 266 6.84 -4.22 5.23
N LYS A 267 6.91 -5.48 5.68
CA LYS A 267 7.08 -6.64 4.79
C LYS A 267 5.68 -7.05 4.28
N PRO A 268 5.42 -7.02 2.96
CA PRO A 268 4.15 -7.47 2.42
C PRO A 268 3.78 -8.88 2.91
N GLY A 269 2.52 -9.06 3.31
CA GLY A 269 1.97 -10.34 3.79
C GLY A 269 2.41 -10.79 5.19
N ALA A 270 3.33 -10.09 5.85
CA ALA A 270 3.76 -10.44 7.22
C ALA A 270 3.10 -9.56 8.31
N THR A 271 2.45 -8.45 7.93
CA THR A 271 2.05 -7.40 8.89
C THR A 271 0.56 -7.08 8.90
N LEU A 272 -0.26 -7.93 8.26
CA LEU A 272 -1.72 -7.94 8.43
C LEU A 272 -2.19 -9.07 9.35
N GLY A 273 -1.26 -9.84 9.93
CA GLY A 273 -1.56 -10.86 10.93
C GLY A 273 -1.70 -10.24 12.32
N PHE A 274 -2.75 -10.64 13.04
CA PHE A 274 -2.90 -10.37 14.46
C PHE A 274 -1.70 -10.98 15.24
N ILE A 275 -0.83 -10.09 15.70
CA ILE A 275 0.10 -10.12 16.84
C ILE A 275 1.24 -11.17 16.94
N ASP A 276 1.24 -12.34 16.31
CA ASP A 276 2.28 -13.32 16.71
C ASP A 276 3.65 -13.27 15.99
N GLU A 277 3.86 -12.40 15.00
CA GLU A 277 5.13 -12.38 14.23
C GLU A 277 5.85 -11.02 14.15
N MET A 278 6.02 -10.36 15.29
CA MET A 278 7.23 -9.53 15.56
C MET A 278 8.37 -10.39 16.15
N GLY A 279 8.36 -11.70 15.89
CA GLY A 279 9.34 -12.67 16.39
C GLY A 279 10.32 -13.10 15.31
N SER A 280 11.57 -12.62 15.45
CA SER A 280 12.83 -13.05 14.79
C SER A 280 12.96 -12.97 13.26
#